data_AF-A0A0M1N008-F1
#
_entry.id   AF-A0A0M1N008-F1
#
_cell.length_a   1.000
_cell.length_b   1.000
_cell.length_c   1.000
_cell.angle_alpha   90.00
_cell.angle_beta   90.00
_cell.angle_gamma   90.00
#
_symmetry.space_group_name_H-M   'P 1'
#
loop_
_entity.id
_entity.type
_entity.pdbx_description
1 polymer ?
#
loop_
_entity_poly.entity_id
_entity_poly.type
_entity_poly.pdbx_seq_one_letter_code
_entity_poly.pdbx_strand_id
1 'polypeptide(L)' 'MLKDKNEGINYPSIDELLKRIDSKYKLAFLSGKIAHVIEKNNILSSVKLSSKKIVSKALSEIINDNFKIVFK' A
#
# COMPACT_ATOMS: atom_id res chain seq x y z
N MET A 1 -15.64 -19.14 12.16
CA MET A 1 -14.49 -19.28 11.24
C MET A 1 -13.71 -17.98 11.28
N LEU A 2 -12.47 -18.01 11.75
CA LEU A 2 -11.55 -16.88 11.59
C LEU A 2 -11.19 -16.84 10.10
N LYS A 3 -11.62 -15.78 9.39
CA LYS A 3 -11.29 -15.59 7.97
C LYS A 3 -9.78 -15.59 7.76
N ASP A 4 -9.33 -16.13 6.63
CA ASP A 4 -7.93 -16.16 6.27
C ASP A 4 -7.30 -14.77 6.33
N LYS A 5 -6.09 -14.69 6.89
CA LYS A 5 -5.35 -13.44 7.12
C LYS A 5 -4.96 -12.70 5.84
N ASN A 6 -5.14 -13.33 4.68
CA ASN A 6 -4.72 -12.82 3.37
C ASN A 6 -5.88 -12.36 2.49
N GLU A 7 -7.05 -12.08 3.08
CA GLU A 7 -8.24 -11.65 2.34
C GLU A 7 -8.72 -10.25 2.71
N GLY A 8 -9.13 -9.50 1.67
CA GLY A 8 -9.76 -8.20 1.82
C GLY A 8 -8.82 -7.13 2.37
N ILE A 9 -9.30 -6.30 3.28
CA ILE A 9 -8.55 -5.17 3.86
C ILE A 9 -7.40 -5.60 4.78
N ASN A 10 -7.41 -6.86 5.23
CA ASN A 10 -6.36 -7.43 6.08
C ASN A 10 -5.10 -7.76 5.28
N TYR A 11 -5.21 -7.77 3.95
CA TYR A 11 -4.08 -7.90 3.05
C TYR A 11 -3.80 -6.56 2.34
N PRO A 12 -2.56 -6.07 2.37
CA PRO A 12 -1.43 -6.62 3.13
C PRO A 12 -1.53 -6.46 4.65
N SER A 13 -0.77 -7.27 5.40
CA SER A 13 -0.73 -7.19 6.86
C SER A 13 -0.08 -5.88 7.32
N ILE A 14 -0.64 -5.28 8.38
CA ILE A 14 -0.08 -4.07 9.00
C ILE A 14 1.36 -4.29 9.50
N ASP A 15 1.69 -5.47 10.00
CA ASP A 15 3.02 -5.77 10.51
C ASP A 15 4.06 -5.80 9.38
N GLU A 16 3.69 -6.24 8.18
CA GLU A 16 4.58 -6.20 7.01
C GLU A 16 4.81 -4.77 6.53
N LEU A 17 3.75 -3.96 6.51
CA LEU A 17 3.85 -2.54 6.15
C LEU A 17 4.74 -1.78 7.14
N LEU A 18 4.64 -2.07 8.44
CA LEU A 18 5.44 -1.41 9.47
C LEU A 18 6.91 -1.83 9.49
N LYS A 19 7.28 -2.96 8.86
CA LYS A 19 8.69 -3.30 8.61
C LYS A 19 9.34 -2.39 7.58
N ARG A 20 8.54 -1.84 6.64
CA ARG A 20 9.00 -0.89 5.61
C ARG A 20 8.93 0.55 6.10
N ILE A 21 7.92 0.86 6.91
CA ILE A 21 7.64 2.21 7.40
C ILE A 21 7.51 2.19 8.92
N ASP A 22 8.45 2.84 9.59
CA ASP A 22 8.62 2.87 11.04
C ASP A 22 7.44 3.47 11.85
N SER A 23 6.45 4.10 11.20
CA SER A 23 5.32 4.75 11.86
C SER A 23 4.00 4.56 11.12
N LYS A 24 2.94 4.23 11.88
CA LYS A 24 1.56 4.14 11.39
C LYS A 24 1.10 5.45 10.72
N TYR A 25 1.52 6.60 11.24
CA TYR A 25 1.16 7.90 10.68
C TYR A 25 1.89 8.17 9.36
N LYS A 26 3.19 7.84 9.28
CA LYS A 26 3.95 7.93 8.02
C LYS A 26 3.39 6.99 6.97
N LEU A 27 3.00 5.78 7.37
CA LEU A 27 2.35 4.79 6.50
C LEU A 27 1.05 5.35 5.91
N ALA A 28 0.17 5.91 6.75
CA ALA A 28 -1.09 6.49 6.29
C ALA A 28 -0.86 7.68 5.34
N PHE A 29 0.02 8.61 5.71
CA PHE A 29 0.36 9.77 4.89
C PHE A 29 0.93 9.35 3.53
N LEU A 30 1.88 8.42 3.55
CA LEU A 30 2.52 7.95 2.34
C LEU A 30 1.54 7.19 1.43
N SER A 31 0.73 6.30 1.99
CA SER A 31 -0.26 5.54 1.23
C SER A 31 -1.19 6.47 0.46
N GLY A 32 -1.59 7.59 1.07
CA GLY A 32 -2.37 8.64 0.41
C GLY A 32 -1.61 9.34 -0.72
N LYS A 33 -0.35 9.69 -0.51
CA LYS A 33 0.51 10.31 -1.55
C LYS A 33 0.72 9.39 -2.74
N ILE A 34 1.07 8.12 -2.49
CA ILE A 34 1.26 7.10 -3.53
C ILE A 34 -0.05 6.87 -4.28
N ALA A 35 -1.18 6.73 -3.58
CA ALA A 35 -2.49 6.57 -4.21
C ALA A 35 -2.81 7.73 -5.17
N HIS A 36 -2.57 8.98 -4.75
CA HIS A 36 -2.78 10.15 -5.60
C HIS A 36 -1.87 10.18 -6.83
N VAL A 37 -0.62 9.75 -6.70
CA VAL A 37 0.33 9.63 -7.82
C VAL A 37 -0.11 8.55 -8.81
N ILE A 38 -0.57 7.39 -8.32
CA ILE A 38 -1.10 6.31 -9.16
C ILE A 38 -2.34 6.80 -9.92
N GLU A 39 -3.24 7.50 -9.24
CA GLU A 39 -4.47 8.05 -9.82
C GLU A 39 -4.16 9.09 -10.90
N LYS A 40 -3.29 10.06 -10.59
CA LYS A 40 -2.93 11.15 -11.49
C LYS A 40 -2.20 10.68 -12.76
N ASN A 41 -1.28 9.73 -12.62
CA ASN A 41 -0.47 9.26 -13.73
C ASN A 41 -1.09 8.07 -14.48
N ASN A 42 -2.32 7.67 -14.09
CA ASN A 42 -3.00 6.47 -14.58
C ASN A 42 -2.07 5.24 -14.61
N ILE A 43 -1.21 5.11 -13.59
CA ILE A 43 -0.22 4.04 -13.54
C ILE A 43 -0.99 2.74 -13.36
N LEU A 44 -0.92 1.89 -14.37
CA LEU A 44 -1.38 0.53 -14.25
C LEU A 44 -0.44 -0.17 -13.28
N SER A 45 -0.83 -0.23 -12.00
CA SER A 45 -0.07 -1.01 -11.01
C SER A 45 0.11 -2.42 -11.57
N SER A 46 1.36 -2.86 -11.64
CA SER A 46 1.76 -4.18 -12.18
C SER A 46 1.21 -5.31 -11.30
N VAL A 47 0.71 -4.99 -10.12
CA VAL A 47 0.14 -5.93 -9.19
C VAL A 47 -1.31 -6.23 -9.57
N LYS A 48 -1.56 -7.48 -9.99
CA LYS A 48 -2.90 -8.06 -10.15
C LYS A 48 -3.55 -8.24 -8.76
N LEU A 49 -3.90 -7.15 -8.08
CA LEU A 49 -4.76 -7.25 -6.90
C LEU A 49 -6.19 -7.53 -7.33
N SER A 50 -6.83 -8.49 -6.66
CA SER A 50 -8.28 -8.70 -6.72
C SER A 50 -9.06 -7.46 -6.27
N SER A 51 -8.45 -6.62 -5.42
CA SER A 51 -9.03 -5.36 -4.95
C SER A 51 -8.79 -4.21 -5.94
N LYS A 52 -9.88 -3.66 -6.48
CA LYS A 52 -9.85 -2.55 -7.46
C LYS A 52 -9.48 -1.18 -6.87
N LYS A 53 -9.41 -1.03 -5.54
CA LYS A 53 -9.22 0.27 -4.88
C LYS A 53 -7.78 0.79 -5.03
N ILE A 54 -7.66 2.10 -5.27
CA ILE A 54 -6.36 2.78 -5.43
C ILE A 54 -5.46 2.66 -4.20
N VAL A 55 -6.04 2.67 -3.00
CA VAL A 55 -5.31 2.56 -1.73
C VAL A 55 -4.69 1.17 -1.56
N SER A 56 -5.41 0.11 -1.93
CA SER A 56 -4.87 -1.26 -1.87
C SER A 56 -3.68 -1.44 -2.82
N LYS A 57 -3.71 -0.79 -3.99
CA LYS A 57 -2.55 -0.74 -4.90
C LYS A 57 -1.39 0.00 -4.25
N ALA A 58 -1.64 1.17 -3.65
CA ALA A 58 -0.60 1.94 -2.95
C ALA A 58 0.07 1.14 -1.81
N LEU A 59 -0.71 0.43 -1.00
CA LEU A 59 -0.18 -0.44 0.06
C LEU A 59 0.65 -1.60 -0.50
N SER A 60 0.31 -2.09 -1.68
CA SER A 60 1.08 -3.15 -2.35
C SER A 60 2.40 -2.63 -2.92
N GLU A 61 2.41 -1.43 -3.51
CA GLU A 61 3.65 -0.74 -3.90
C GLU A 61 4.55 -0.51 -2.68
N ILE A 62 3.96 -0.25 -1.49
CA ILE A 62 4.70 -0.10 -0.23
C ILE A 62 5.48 -1.37 0.13
N ILE A 63 4.89 -2.54 -0.07
CA ILE A 63 5.56 -3.82 0.22
C ILE A 63 6.65 -4.14 -0.80
N ASN A 64 6.39 -3.83 -2.06
CA ASN A 64 7.30 -4.09 -3.17
C ASN A 64 8.52 -3.16 -3.16
N ASP A 65 8.55 -2.15 -2.27
CA ASP A 65 9.65 -1.18 -2.16
C ASP A 65 9.91 -0.40 -3.47
N ASN A 66 8.88 -0.23 -4.29
CA ASN A 66 8.93 0.39 -5.63
C ASN A 66 8.93 1.94 -5.60
N PHE A 67 9.27 2.55 -4.47
CA PHE A 67 9.16 3.99 -4.28
C PHE A 67 10.32 4.51 -3.44
N LYS A 68 10.69 5.77 -3.65
CA LYS A 68 11.68 6.47 -2.85
C LYS A 68 11.05 7.70 -2.22
N ILE A 69 11.13 7.81 -0.90
CA ILE A 69 10.65 8.99 -0.16
C ILE A 69 11.81 9.58 0.60
N VAL A 70 11.89 10.90 0.55
CA VAL A 70 12.78 11.67 1.41
C VAL A 70 11.89 12.47 2.33
N PHE A 71 11.85 12.10 3.62
CA PHE A 71 11.26 12.95 4.64
C PHE A 71 12.27 14.08 4.89
N LYS A 72 11.84 15.32 4.61
CA LYS A 72 12.62 16.53 4.87
C LYS A 72 12.26 17.11 6.22
#